data_AF-A0A2G6RCU3-F1
#
_entry.id   AF-A0A2G6RCU3-F1
#
_cell.length_a   1.000
_cell.length_b   1.000
_cell.length_c   1.000
_cell.angle_alpha   90.00
_cell.angle_beta   90.00
_cell.angle_gamma   90.00
#
_symmetry.space_group_name_H-M   'P 1'
#
loop_
_entity.id
_entity.type
_entity.pdbx_description
1 polymer ?
#
loop_
_entity_poly.entity_id
_entity_poly.type
_entity_poly.pdbx_seq_one_letter_code
_entity_poly.pdbx_strand_id
1 'polypeptide(L)'
;ALILLPIVLFTVSEYIETGTINYTLPMMISVSILYGFFEEFGWRGYLQSELSEIKPIYKYLIISLLWYPWHFDFGLDMPHLYSYIFILGGSIGMGYVADKSKSLILPALFHAFSNIIFSNIVFKNYIHASFTSTIIIVFICVVAIIGVMIKTGRKNKTHVVT
;
A
#
# COMPACT_ATOMS: atom_id res chain seq x y z
N ALA A 1 -9.82 -12.54 2.17
CA ALA A 1 -9.67 -12.14 3.59
C ALA A 1 -8.93 -10.80 3.73
N LEU A 2 -7.64 -10.70 3.38
CA LEU A 2 -6.84 -9.48 3.62
C LEU A 2 -7.36 -8.22 2.91
N ILE A 3 -7.95 -8.34 1.71
CA ILE A 3 -8.53 -7.20 0.97
C ILE A 3 -9.74 -6.60 1.70
N LEU A 4 -10.56 -7.46 2.32
CA LEU A 4 -11.77 -7.03 3.00
C LEU A 4 -11.46 -6.42 4.38
N LEU A 5 -10.32 -6.76 4.98
CA LEU A 5 -9.93 -6.30 6.31
C LEU A 5 -9.96 -4.78 6.46
N PRO A 6 -9.27 -3.98 5.63
CA PRO A 6 -9.34 -2.52 5.74
C PRO A 6 -10.75 -1.99 5.51
N ILE A 7 -11.48 -2.52 4.51
CA ILE A 7 -12.85 -2.07 4.21
C ILE A 7 -13.76 -2.22 5.43
N VAL A 8 -13.71 -3.39 6.08
CA VAL A 8 -14.53 -3.68 7.26
C VAL A 8 -14.09 -2.82 8.45
N LEU A 9 -12.79 -2.73 8.74
CA LEU A 9 -12.29 -1.99 9.90
C LEU A 9 -12.62 -0.50 9.82
N PHE A 10 -12.44 0.13 8.66
CA PHE A 10 -12.81 1.54 8.47
C PHE A 10 -14.32 1.76 8.55
N THR A 11 -15.14 0.88 7.97
CA THR A 11 -16.60 0.98 8.06
C THR A 11 -17.09 0.85 9.50
N VAL A 12 -16.54 -0.10 10.26
CA VAL A 12 -16.87 -0.29 11.67
C VAL A 12 -16.41 0.91 12.50
N SER A 13 -15.22 1.45 12.25
CA SER A 13 -14.71 2.64 12.94
C SER A 13 -15.61 3.85 12.72
N GLU A 14 -16.03 4.09 11.47
CA GLU A 14 -16.94 5.19 11.15
C GLU A 14 -18.32 4.99 11.81
N TYR A 15 -18.85 3.76 11.83
CA TYR A 15 -20.10 3.46 12.53
C TYR A 15 -20.00 3.73 14.04
N ILE A 16 -18.87 3.36 14.67
CA ILE A 16 -18.64 3.64 16.09
C ILE A 16 -18.57 5.14 16.36
N GLU A 17 -17.95 5.92 15.47
CA GLU A 17 -17.77 7.36 15.64
C GLU A 17 -19.04 8.17 15.33
N THR A 18 -19.85 7.74 14.35
CA THR A 18 -20.99 8.52 13.84
C THR A 18 -22.37 7.94 14.17
N GLY A 19 -22.45 6.66 14.55
CA GLY A 19 -23.72 5.93 14.73
C GLY A 19 -24.44 5.57 13.43
N THR A 20 -23.85 5.85 12.27
CA THR A 20 -24.46 5.59 10.95
C THR A 20 -23.46 4.92 10.01
N ILE A 21 -23.96 4.19 9.00
CA ILE A 21 -23.12 3.61 7.95
C ILE A 21 -23.14 4.53 6.74
N ASN A 22 -22.00 5.10 6.39
CA ASN A 22 -21.81 5.83 5.14
C ASN A 22 -21.21 4.89 4.09
N TYR A 23 -22.01 4.50 3.10
CA TYR A 23 -21.55 3.59 2.05
C TYR A 23 -20.45 4.17 1.14
N THR A 24 -20.21 5.49 1.20
CA THR A 24 -19.15 6.16 0.44
C THR A 24 -17.77 5.74 0.92
N LEU A 25 -17.56 5.57 2.23
CA LEU A 25 -16.26 5.19 2.79
C LEU A 25 -15.76 3.82 2.31
N PRO A 26 -16.51 2.70 2.45
CA PRO A 26 -16.07 1.40 1.94
C PRO A 26 -15.90 1.41 0.42
N MET A 27 -16.69 2.20 -0.32
CA MET A 27 -16.50 2.40 -1.75
C MET A 27 -15.15 3.07 -2.06
N MET A 28 -14.83 4.18 -1.38
CA MET A 28 -13.56 4.90 -1.57
C MET A 28 -12.35 4.03 -1.23
N ILE A 29 -12.42 3.23 -0.16
CA ILE A 29 -11.35 2.30 0.21
C ILE A 29 -11.20 1.22 -0.87
N SER A 30 -12.30 0.68 -1.38
CA SER A 30 -12.28 -0.32 -2.46
C SER A 30 -11.67 0.26 -3.75
N VAL A 31 -12.03 1.49 -4.10
CA VAL A 31 -11.46 2.22 -5.25
C VAL A 31 -9.97 2.47 -5.03
N SER A 32 -9.54 2.86 -3.84
CA SER A 32 -8.12 3.06 -3.51
C SER A 32 -7.30 1.77 -3.66
N ILE A 33 -7.86 0.63 -3.23
CA ILE A 33 -7.23 -0.69 -3.43
C ILE A 33 -7.15 -1.06 -4.91
N LEU A 34 -8.23 -0.84 -5.67
CA LEU A 34 -8.24 -1.11 -7.11
C LEU A 34 -7.23 -0.24 -7.86
N TYR A 35 -7.20 1.05 -7.55
CA TYR A 35 -6.26 2.01 -8.11
C TYR A 35 -4.82 1.60 -7.82
N GLY A 36 -4.50 1.34 -6.55
CA GLY A 36 -3.19 0.85 -6.14
C GLY A 36 -2.83 -0.45 -6.85
N PHE A 37 -3.77 -1.38 -7.02
CA PHE A 37 -3.53 -2.62 -7.76
C PHE A 37 -3.14 -2.39 -9.23
N PHE A 38 -3.82 -1.50 -9.95
CA PHE A 38 -3.48 -1.20 -11.34
C PHE A 38 -2.12 -0.53 -11.48
N GLU A 39 -1.77 0.36 -10.55
CA GLU A 39 -0.43 0.92 -10.49
C GLU A 39 0.62 -0.15 -10.19
N GLU A 40 0.41 -0.96 -9.16
CA GLU A 40 1.32 -2.05 -8.82
C GLU A 40 1.46 -3.07 -9.94
N PHE A 41 0.42 -3.29 -10.74
CA PHE A 41 0.50 -4.13 -11.92
C PHE A 41 1.52 -3.60 -12.93
N GLY A 42 1.49 -2.30 -13.23
CA GLY A 42 2.48 -1.67 -14.13
C GLY A 42 3.89 -1.65 -13.53
N TRP A 43 4.02 -1.18 -12.29
CA TRP A 43 5.32 -0.96 -11.66
C TRP A 43 5.99 -2.27 -11.21
N ARG A 44 5.26 -3.11 -10.48
CA ARG A 44 5.80 -4.33 -9.83
C ARG A 44 5.50 -5.59 -10.65
N GLY A 45 4.38 -5.62 -11.37
CA GLY A 45 4.02 -6.73 -12.24
C GLY A 45 4.84 -6.73 -13.52
N TYR A 46 4.85 -5.62 -14.25
CA TYR A 46 5.57 -5.48 -15.51
C TYR A 46 7.01 -4.98 -15.33
N LEU A 47 7.21 -3.71 -14.96
CA LEU A 47 8.54 -3.09 -15.00
C LEU A 47 9.57 -3.76 -14.07
N GLN A 48 9.18 -4.11 -12.84
CA GLN A 48 10.07 -4.82 -11.92
C GLN A 48 10.46 -6.22 -12.42
N SER A 49 9.61 -6.86 -13.21
CA SER A 49 9.88 -8.17 -13.83
C SER A 49 10.84 -8.05 -15.01
N GLU A 50 10.69 -7.01 -15.84
CA GLU A 50 11.65 -6.69 -16.90
C GLU A 50 13.04 -6.36 -16.34
N LEU A 51 13.09 -5.79 -15.12
CA LEU A 51 14.32 -5.50 -14.39
C LEU A 51 14.78 -6.67 -13.50
N SER A 52 14.36 -7.91 -13.77
CA SER A 52 14.67 -9.07 -12.92
C SER A 52 16.13 -9.51 -12.96
N GLU A 53 16.85 -9.20 -14.04
CA GLU A 53 18.26 -9.59 -14.22
C GLU A 53 19.24 -8.75 -13.38
N ILE A 54 18.81 -7.59 -12.87
CA ILE A 54 19.64 -6.71 -12.05
C ILE A 54 19.38 -6.90 -10.56
N LYS A 55 20.32 -6.43 -9.72
CA LYS A 55 20.19 -6.57 -8.26
C LYS A 55 18.91 -5.87 -7.76
N PRO A 56 18.20 -6.43 -6.76
CA PRO A 56 16.92 -5.91 -6.29
C PRO A 56 16.92 -4.43 -5.92
N ILE A 57 18.01 -3.92 -5.33
CA ILE A 57 18.08 -2.50 -4.98
C ILE A 57 18.03 -1.60 -6.22
N TYR A 58 18.68 -1.97 -7.32
CA TYR A 58 18.73 -1.15 -8.52
C TYR A 58 17.38 -1.07 -9.22
N LYS A 59 16.64 -2.18 -9.30
CA LYS A 59 15.28 -2.14 -9.85
C LYS A 59 14.33 -1.27 -9.02
N TYR A 60 14.44 -1.28 -7.68
CA TYR A 60 13.63 -0.41 -6.83
C TYR A 60 13.96 1.08 -7.03
N LEU A 61 15.24 1.41 -7.19
CA LEU A 61 15.69 2.77 -7.46
C LEU A 61 15.22 3.27 -8.84
N ILE A 62 15.32 2.42 -9.87
CA ILE A 62 14.83 2.76 -11.22
C ILE A 62 13.32 3.02 -11.19
N ILE A 63 12.55 2.14 -10.54
CA ILE A 63 11.11 2.32 -10.40
C ILE A 63 10.81 3.61 -9.64
N SER A 64 11.51 3.90 -8.53
CA SER A 64 11.33 5.17 -7.80
C SER A 64 11.56 6.40 -8.69
N LEU A 65 12.59 6.36 -9.54
CA LEU A 65 12.94 7.48 -10.41
C LEU A 65 11.87 7.71 -11.49
N LEU A 66 11.25 6.63 -11.98
CA LEU A 66 10.20 6.70 -13.00
C LEU A 66 8.81 6.97 -12.41
N TRP A 67 8.55 6.47 -11.20
CA TRP A 67 7.27 6.61 -10.53
C TRP A 67 7.11 8.00 -9.89
N TYR A 68 8.17 8.67 -9.47
CA TYR A 68 8.06 10.03 -8.93
C TYR A 68 7.45 11.04 -9.94
N PRO A 69 7.97 11.19 -11.17
CA PRO A 69 7.38 12.08 -12.18
C PRO A 69 5.94 11.75 -12.57
N TRP A 70 5.52 10.48 -12.41
CA TRP A 70 4.14 10.05 -12.70
C TRP A 70 3.10 10.74 -11.81
N HIS A 71 3.49 11.30 -10.67
CA HIS A 71 2.61 12.06 -9.78
C HIS A 71 2.42 13.52 -10.20
N PHE A 72 3.15 13.97 -11.23
CA PHE A 72 3.13 15.37 -11.70
C PHE A 72 3.43 16.42 -10.61
N ASP A 73 4.15 16.03 -9.55
CA ASP A 73 4.52 16.86 -8.40
C ASP A 73 5.97 17.36 -8.55
N PHE A 74 6.16 18.48 -9.26
CA PHE A 74 7.48 18.98 -9.68
C PHE A 74 7.89 20.25 -8.95
N GLY A 75 9.06 20.21 -8.31
CA GLY A 75 9.66 21.38 -7.67
C GLY A 75 11.02 21.04 -7.06
N LEU A 76 11.74 22.08 -6.61
CA LEU A 76 13.09 21.96 -6.02
C LEU A 76 13.13 22.48 -4.56
N ASP A 77 12.00 22.40 -3.85
CA ASP A 77 11.89 22.81 -2.45
C ASP A 77 11.79 21.61 -1.50
N MET A 78 11.68 21.89 -0.20
CA MET A 78 11.61 20.85 0.83
C MET A 78 10.37 19.94 0.71
N PRO A 79 9.14 20.44 0.50
CA PRO A 79 7.97 19.60 0.23
C PRO A 79 8.19 18.55 -0.87
N HIS A 80 8.71 18.95 -2.03
CA HIS A 80 8.94 18.02 -3.14
C HIS A 80 10.04 17.00 -2.80
N LEU A 81 11.08 17.40 -2.06
CA LEU A 81 12.08 16.46 -1.55
C LEU A 81 11.47 15.43 -0.59
N TYR A 82 10.56 15.83 0.30
CA TYR A 82 9.85 14.90 1.18
C TYR A 82 8.94 13.95 0.40
N SER A 83 8.21 14.45 -0.61
CA SER A 83 7.43 13.61 -1.55
C SER A 83 8.33 12.57 -2.22
N TYR A 84 9.49 12.98 -2.74
CA TYR A 84 10.43 12.06 -3.38
C TYR A 84 10.98 11.00 -2.41
N ILE A 85 11.38 11.39 -1.19
CA ILE A 85 11.85 10.44 -0.17
C ILE A 85 10.76 9.43 0.19
N PHE A 86 9.50 9.88 0.26
CA PHE A 86 8.36 9.00 0.49
C PHE A 86 8.17 8.00 -0.66
N ILE A 87 8.19 8.46 -1.91
CA ILE A 87 8.10 7.60 -3.11
C ILE A 87 9.27 6.61 -3.17
N LEU A 88 10.47 7.04 -2.81
CA LEU A 88 11.66 6.18 -2.73
C LEU A 88 11.50 5.09 -1.68
N GLY A 89 11.09 5.46 -0.47
CA GLY A 89 10.81 4.50 0.61
C GLY A 89 9.71 3.51 0.23
N GLY A 90 8.61 4.01 -0.35
CA GLY A 90 7.52 3.20 -0.87
C GLY A 90 7.97 2.25 -1.98
N SER A 91 8.82 2.72 -2.88
CA SER A 91 9.39 1.91 -3.97
C SER A 91 10.20 0.73 -3.47
N ILE A 92 11.10 0.98 -2.52
CA ILE A 92 11.92 -0.06 -1.90
C ILE A 92 11.05 -1.03 -1.10
N GLY A 93 10.14 -0.52 -0.26
CA GLY A 93 9.29 -1.33 0.60
C GLY A 93 8.35 -2.23 -0.18
N MET A 94 7.55 -1.66 -1.09
CA MET A 94 6.60 -2.41 -1.91
C MET A 94 7.31 -3.32 -2.91
N GLY A 95 8.43 -2.88 -3.49
CA GLY A 95 9.26 -3.70 -4.36
C GLY A 95 9.79 -4.95 -3.65
N TYR A 96 10.29 -4.79 -2.42
CA TYR A 96 10.71 -5.90 -1.57
C TYR A 96 9.56 -6.85 -1.23
N VAL A 97 8.39 -6.31 -0.87
CA VAL A 97 7.20 -7.12 -0.58
C VAL A 97 6.78 -7.92 -1.81
N ALA A 98 6.74 -7.32 -2.99
CA ALA A 98 6.42 -7.99 -4.25
C ALA A 98 7.40 -9.14 -4.53
N ASP A 99 8.70 -8.88 -4.40
CA ASP A 99 9.75 -9.87 -4.61
C ASP A 99 9.67 -11.05 -3.65
N LYS A 100 9.42 -10.76 -2.37
CA LYS A 100 9.43 -11.75 -1.30
C LYS A 100 8.17 -12.60 -1.25
N SER A 101 7.01 -11.96 -1.50
CA SER A 101 5.70 -12.60 -1.40
C SER A 101 5.23 -13.20 -2.72
N LYS A 102 5.79 -12.76 -3.86
CA LYS A 102 5.29 -13.08 -5.21
C LYS A 102 3.81 -12.72 -5.40
N SER A 103 3.36 -11.68 -4.70
CA SER A 103 1.97 -11.21 -4.73
C SER A 103 1.95 -9.73 -5.11
N LEU A 104 1.06 -9.38 -6.03
CA LEU A 104 0.74 -7.98 -6.36
C LEU A 104 -0.34 -7.40 -5.44
N ILE A 105 -1.10 -8.26 -4.76
CA ILE A 105 -2.16 -7.81 -3.83
C ILE A 105 -1.54 -7.16 -2.60
N LEU A 106 -0.44 -7.70 -2.07
CA LEU A 106 0.21 -7.14 -0.89
C LEU A 106 0.78 -5.74 -1.10
N PRO A 107 1.60 -5.46 -2.14
CA PRO A 107 2.04 -4.09 -2.41
C PRO A 107 0.84 -3.18 -2.74
N ALA A 108 -0.22 -3.68 -3.39
CA ALA A 108 -1.41 -2.87 -3.66
C ALA A 108 -2.13 -2.43 -2.37
N LEU A 109 -2.15 -3.28 -1.34
CA LEU A 109 -2.69 -2.90 -0.02
C LEU A 109 -1.82 -1.84 0.66
N PHE A 110 -0.49 -1.96 0.60
CA PHE A 110 0.41 -0.94 1.12
C PHE A 110 0.28 0.40 0.38
N HIS A 111 0.11 0.34 -0.93
CA HIS A 111 -0.19 1.50 -1.77
C HIS A 111 -1.51 2.14 -1.32
N ALA A 112 -2.59 1.35 -1.22
CA ALA A 112 -3.89 1.85 -0.78
C ALA A 112 -3.84 2.48 0.62
N PHE A 113 -3.07 1.92 1.56
CA PHE A 113 -2.89 2.52 2.88
C PHE A 113 -2.16 3.85 2.83
N SER A 114 -1.15 3.96 1.96
CA SER A 114 -0.45 5.21 1.71
C SER A 114 -1.44 6.24 1.18
N ASN A 115 -2.20 5.89 0.15
CA ASN A 115 -3.24 6.76 -0.40
C ASN A 115 -4.26 7.14 0.66
N ILE A 116 -4.71 6.21 1.51
CA ILE A 116 -5.69 6.51 2.56
C ILE A 116 -5.13 7.50 3.59
N ILE A 117 -3.89 7.31 4.07
CA ILE A 117 -3.26 8.21 5.04
C ILE A 117 -3.11 9.62 4.46
N PHE A 118 -2.58 9.74 3.25
CA PHE A 118 -2.42 11.04 2.59
C PHE A 118 -3.77 11.66 2.19
N SER A 119 -4.72 10.83 1.76
CA SER A 119 -6.08 11.27 1.45
C SER A 119 -6.84 11.67 2.70
N ASN A 120 -6.58 11.11 3.89
CA ASN A 120 -7.25 11.55 5.12
C ASN A 120 -6.85 13.01 5.46
N ILE A 121 -5.65 13.42 5.07
CA ILE A 121 -5.18 14.82 5.15
C ILE A 121 -5.94 15.70 4.15
N VAL A 122 -6.25 15.21 2.93
CA VAL A 122 -6.84 15.99 1.82
C VAL A 122 -8.39 15.93 1.75
N PHE A 123 -8.99 14.80 2.12
CA PHE A 123 -10.41 14.44 2.03
C PHE A 123 -11.05 14.27 3.43
N LYS A 124 -10.54 15.00 4.42
CA LYS A 124 -11.07 15.03 5.80
C LYS A 124 -12.59 15.26 5.89
N ASN A 125 -13.19 15.83 4.84
CA ASN A 125 -14.63 16.08 4.75
C ASN A 125 -15.48 14.82 4.42
N TYR A 126 -14.86 13.74 3.94
CA TYR A 126 -15.55 12.49 3.57
C TYR A 126 -15.19 11.32 4.47
N ILE A 127 -14.05 11.38 5.15
CA ILE A 127 -13.60 10.36 6.09
C ILE A 127 -13.72 10.94 7.49
N HIS A 128 -14.79 10.54 8.19
CA HIS A 128 -15.00 10.95 9.58
C HIS A 128 -14.08 10.21 10.55
N ALA A 129 -13.55 9.04 10.15
CA ALA A 129 -12.58 8.29 10.93
C ALA A 129 -11.42 9.18 11.36
N SER A 130 -11.20 9.27 12.68
CA SER A 130 -10.12 10.09 13.23
C SER A 130 -8.76 9.66 12.64
N PHE A 131 -7.81 10.60 12.57
CA PHE A 131 -6.44 10.29 12.12
C PHE A 131 -5.83 9.17 12.98
N THR A 132 -6.08 9.18 14.29
CA THR A 132 -5.66 8.13 15.22
C THR A 132 -6.27 6.77 14.85
N SER A 133 -7.58 6.72 14.60
CA SER A 133 -8.29 5.51 14.15
C SER A 133 -7.69 4.98 12.84
N THR A 134 -7.39 5.87 11.90
CA THR A 134 -6.75 5.54 10.61
C THR A 134 -5.40 4.86 10.82
N ILE A 135 -4.53 5.43 11.64
CA ILE A 135 -3.20 4.87 11.92
C ILE A 135 -3.32 3.50 12.61
N ILE A 136 -4.23 3.35 13.57
CA ILE A 136 -4.46 2.07 14.26
C ILE A 136 -4.94 0.99 13.27
N ILE A 137 -5.91 1.32 12.40
CA ILE A 137 -6.43 0.38 11.41
C ILE A 137 -5.34 -0.04 10.43
N VAL A 138 -4.55 0.90 9.92
CA VAL A 138 -3.43 0.60 9.02
C VAL A 138 -2.41 -0.29 9.75
N PHE A 139 -2.06 0.02 11.00
CA PHE A 139 -1.15 -0.80 11.80
C PHE A 139 -1.64 -2.24 11.95
N ILE A 140 -2.92 -2.44 12.29
CA ILE A 140 -3.53 -3.77 12.38
C ILE A 140 -3.44 -4.51 11.04
N CYS A 141 -3.74 -3.83 9.93
CA CYS A 141 -3.66 -4.43 8.60
C CYS A 141 -2.23 -4.83 8.23
N VAL A 142 -1.25 -3.97 8.52
CA VAL A 142 0.17 -4.25 8.26
C VAL A 142 0.65 -5.45 9.09
N VAL A 143 0.31 -5.52 10.37
CA VAL A 143 0.63 -6.67 11.23
C VAL A 143 0.01 -7.96 10.68
N ALA A 144 -1.26 -7.91 10.24
CA ALA A 144 -1.93 -9.05 9.63
C ALA A 144 -1.24 -9.51 8.34
N ILE A 145 -0.83 -8.58 7.47
CA ILE A 145 -0.09 -8.88 6.23
C ILE A 145 1.25 -9.53 6.56
N ILE A 146 2.02 -8.96 7.48
CA ILE A 146 3.32 -9.50 7.90
C ILE A 146 3.14 -10.91 8.49
N GLY A 147 2.14 -11.12 9.34
CA GLY A 147 1.83 -12.44 9.91
C GLY A 147 1.54 -13.49 8.84
N VAL A 148 0.77 -13.13 7.81
CA VAL A 148 0.50 -14.01 6.66
C VAL A 148 1.77 -14.29 5.85
N MET A 149 2.62 -13.27 5.62
CA MET A 149 3.90 -13.45 4.93
C MET A 149 4.83 -14.42 5.67
N ILE A 150 4.94 -14.29 7.00
CA ILE A 150 5.75 -15.19 7.83
C ILE A 150 5.21 -16.62 7.80
N LYS A 151 3.89 -16.79 7.96
CA LYS A 151 3.25 -18.13 7.94
C LYS A 151 3.46 -18.82 6.60
N THR A 152 3.28 -18.09 5.49
CA THR A 152 3.45 -18.62 4.14
C THR A 152 4.92 -18.98 3.87
N GLY A 153 5.85 -18.12 4.29
CA GLY A 153 7.28 -18.39 4.19
C GLY A 153 7.74 -19.63 4.98
N ARG A 154 7.13 -19.89 6.15
CA ARG A 154 7.39 -21.12 6.93
C ARG A 154 6.91 -22.38 6.21
N LYS A 155 5.68 -22.37 5.68
CA LYS A 155 5.09 -23.52 4.98
C LYS A 155 5.93 -23.95 3.76
N ASN A 156 6.43 -22.99 2.99
CA ASN A 156 7.24 -23.28 1.82
C ASN A 156 8.59 -23.92 2.18
N LYS A 157 9.18 -23.60 3.34
CA LYS A 157 10.42 -24.25 3.79
C LYS A 157 10.21 -25.71 4.18
N THR A 158 9.11 -26.03 4.86
CA THR A 158 8.80 -27.41 5.25
C THR A 158 8.56 -28.34 4.06
N HIS A 159 8.01 -27.85 2.95
CA HIS A 159 7.79 -28.66 1.73
C HIS A 159 9.05 -28.90 0.89
N VAL A 160 10.13 -28.16 1.11
CA VAL A 160 11.41 -28.35 0.39
C VAL A 160 12.32 -29.36 1.11
N VAL A 161 12.01 -29.69 2.38
CA VAL A 161 12.83 -30.56 3.24
C VAL A 161 12.24 -31.98 3.36
N THR A 162 11.08 -32.24 2.75
CA THR A 162 10.41 -33.55 2.64
C THR A 162 10.40 -34.03 1.20
#